data_AF-A0AAV1GSY9-F1
#
_entry.id   AF-A0AAV1GSY9-F1
#
_cell.length_a   1.000
_cell.length_b   1.000
_cell.length_c   1.000
_cell.angle_alpha   90.00
_cell.angle_beta   90.00
_cell.angle_gamma   90.00
#
_symmetry.space_group_name_H-M   'P 1'
#
loop_
_entity.id
_entity.type
_entity.pdbx_description
1 polymer ?
#
loop_
_entity_poly.entity_id
_entity_poly.type
_entity_poly.pdbx_seq_one_letter_code
_entity_poly.pdbx_strand_id
1 'polypeptide(L)'
;MFSCSLKDTAAIQSTNQELEAWLVAVDKSGLPGKFKAWVYQHGILPRILWPLLVYEVPISTIESFERRVSKFLRKWLGLPRSLSIIALYGKNNMLKLPISSLNEEFKVSHTREVLQYRESSDPKVSQAGIEVRTGRKWRAAEAVDAAESRLRHRVLVGTAGEEQA
;
A
#
# COMPACT_ATOMS: atom_id res chain seq x y z
N MET A 1 -13.75 -23.37 -4.33
CA MET A 1 -13.75 -24.47 -3.36
C MET A 1 -13.07 -23.95 -2.10
N PHE A 2 -13.81 -23.71 -1.02
CA PHE A 2 -13.23 -23.15 0.20
C PHE A 2 -12.48 -24.26 0.95
N SER A 3 -11.20 -24.04 1.26
CA SER A 3 -10.42 -24.96 2.08
C SER A 3 -10.86 -24.83 3.53
N CYS A 4 -11.08 -25.95 4.23
CA CYS A 4 -11.41 -25.96 5.67
C CYS A 4 -10.29 -25.43 6.60
N SER A 5 -9.21 -24.88 6.05
CA SER A 5 -8.13 -24.27 6.82
C SER A 5 -8.43 -22.79 7.04
N LEU A 6 -8.40 -22.33 8.29
CA LEU A 6 -8.52 -20.91 8.68
C LEU A 6 -7.29 -20.06 8.29
N LYS A 7 -6.48 -20.52 7.33
CA LYS A 7 -5.29 -19.84 6.86
C LYS A 7 -5.56 -19.13 5.55
N ASP A 8 -5.23 -17.86 5.50
CA ASP A 8 -5.39 -17.02 4.31
C ASP A 8 -4.34 -17.29 3.22
N THR A 9 -3.46 -18.27 3.40
CA THR A 9 -2.35 -18.55 2.49
C THR A 9 -2.81 -18.86 1.07
N ALA A 10 -3.91 -19.58 0.91
CA ALA A 10 -4.45 -19.92 -0.41
C ALA A 10 -4.99 -18.67 -1.14
N ALA A 11 -5.67 -17.79 -0.42
CA ALA A 11 -6.20 -16.54 -0.97
C ALA A 11 -5.07 -15.54 -1.32
N ILE A 12 -4.02 -15.49 -0.50
CA ILE A 12 -2.82 -14.69 -0.80
C ILE A 12 -2.11 -15.20 -2.06
N GLN A 13 -2.07 -16.52 -2.25
CA GLN A 13 -1.48 -17.10 -3.47
C GLN A 13 -2.34 -16.82 -4.71
N SER A 14 -3.67 -16.93 -4.61
CA SER A 14 -4.55 -16.64 -5.74
C SER A 14 -4.47 -15.16 -6.14
N THR A 15 -4.47 -14.25 -5.18
CA THR A 15 -4.33 -12.81 -5.44
C THR A 15 -3.00 -12.45 -6.09
N ASN A 16 -1.91 -13.15 -5.72
CA ASN A 16 -0.62 -13.00 -6.41
C ASN A 16 -0.69 -13.45 -7.87
N GLN A 17 -1.31 -14.60 -8.14
CA GLN A 17 -1.49 -15.13 -9.49
C GLN A 17 -2.39 -14.22 -10.34
N GLU A 18 -3.47 -13.70 -9.76
CA GLU A 18 -4.35 -12.73 -10.40
C GLU A 18 -3.64 -11.43 -10.74
N LEU A 19 -2.86 -10.87 -9.79
CA LEU A 19 -2.05 -9.68 -10.03
C LEU A 19 -1.08 -9.90 -11.19
N GLU A 20 -0.40 -11.04 -11.22
CA GLU A 20 0.50 -11.40 -12.32
C GLU A 20 -0.24 -11.52 -13.65
N ALA A 21 -1.38 -12.19 -13.67
CA ALA A 21 -2.21 -12.31 -14.86
C ALA A 21 -2.66 -10.94 -15.40
N TRP A 22 -3.10 -10.02 -14.51
CA TRP A 22 -3.51 -8.67 -14.90
C TRP A 22 -2.33 -7.85 -15.45
N LEU A 23 -1.17 -7.90 -14.79
CA LEU A 23 0.03 -7.21 -15.26
C LEU A 23 0.49 -7.72 -16.63
N VAL A 24 0.46 -9.04 -16.85
CA VAL A 24 0.81 -9.65 -18.15
C VAL A 24 -0.21 -9.28 -19.23
N ALA A 25 -1.51 -9.27 -18.90
CA ALA A 25 -2.56 -8.86 -19.84
C ALA A 25 -2.38 -7.40 -20.27
N VAL A 26 -2.10 -6.51 -19.31
CA VAL A 26 -1.80 -5.10 -19.60
C VAL A 26 -0.51 -4.96 -20.40
N ASP A 27 0.55 -5.71 -20.09
CA ASP A 27 1.79 -5.67 -20.86
C ASP A 27 1.58 -6.05 -22.34
N LYS A 28 0.70 -7.03 -22.60
CA LYS A 28 0.37 -7.53 -23.95
C LYS A 28 -0.69 -6.71 -24.70
N SER A 29 -1.38 -5.77 -24.04
CA SER A 29 -2.53 -5.03 -24.60
C SER A 29 -2.24 -4.08 -25.79
N GLY A 30 -0.99 -4.02 -26.29
CA GLY A 30 -0.58 -3.09 -27.35
C GLY A 30 -0.63 -1.60 -26.97
N LEU A 31 -1.09 -1.26 -25.76
CA LEU A 31 -1.26 0.12 -25.32
C LEU A 31 0.09 0.86 -25.18
N PRO A 32 0.12 2.17 -25.46
CA PRO A 32 1.23 3.03 -25.06
C PRO A 32 1.52 2.95 -23.55
N GLY A 33 2.78 3.06 -23.18
CA GLY A 33 3.26 2.90 -21.80
C GLY A 33 2.52 3.73 -20.74
N LYS A 34 2.24 5.00 -21.06
CA LYS A 34 1.47 5.92 -20.21
C LYS A 34 0.07 5.39 -19.87
N PHE A 35 -0.62 4.76 -20.83
CA PHE A 35 -1.95 4.21 -20.61
C PHE A 35 -1.90 2.92 -19.81
N LYS A 36 -0.84 2.11 -19.96
CA LYS A 36 -0.60 0.94 -19.09
C LYS A 36 -0.41 1.34 -17.63
N ALA A 37 0.38 2.39 -17.38
CA ALA A 37 0.57 2.94 -16.04
C ALA A 37 -0.75 3.51 -15.47
N TRP A 38 -1.56 4.18 -16.30
CA TRP A 38 -2.88 4.65 -15.92
C TRP A 38 -3.83 3.50 -15.54
N VAL A 39 -3.86 2.41 -16.32
CA VAL A 39 -4.65 1.20 -16.02
C VAL A 39 -4.18 0.56 -14.71
N TYR A 40 -2.88 0.56 -14.43
CA TYR A 40 -2.39 0.12 -13.13
C TYR A 40 -2.95 1.00 -12.01
N GLN A 41 -2.79 2.32 -12.10
CA GLN A 41 -3.17 3.26 -11.04
C GLN A 41 -4.67 3.23 -10.74
N HIS A 42 -5.52 3.18 -11.77
CA HIS A 42 -6.97 3.35 -11.62
C HIS A 42 -7.78 2.05 -11.77
N GLY A 43 -7.15 0.96 -12.21
CA GLY A 43 -7.82 -0.33 -12.39
C GLY A 43 -7.24 -1.42 -11.49
N ILE A 44 -5.96 -1.75 -11.69
CA ILE A 44 -5.31 -2.87 -10.98
C ILE A 44 -5.14 -2.56 -9.50
N LEU A 45 -4.64 -1.36 -9.16
CA LEU A 45 -4.34 -0.96 -7.80
C LEU A 45 -5.56 -1.01 -6.85
N PRO A 46 -6.71 -0.38 -7.16
CA PRO A 46 -7.88 -0.50 -6.28
C PRO A 46 -8.41 -1.93 -6.19
N ARG A 47 -8.30 -2.71 -7.29
CA ARG A 47 -8.76 -4.10 -7.31
C ARG A 47 -7.91 -5.03 -6.44
N ILE A 48 -6.59 -4.85 -6.44
CA ILE A 48 -5.69 -5.65 -5.58
C ILE A 48 -5.74 -5.19 -4.12
N LEU A 49 -6.02 -3.91 -3.85
CA LEU A 49 -6.06 -3.40 -2.48
C LEU A 49 -7.20 -4.04 -1.66
N TRP A 50 -8.34 -4.35 -2.29
CA TRP A 50 -9.48 -4.96 -1.63
C TRP A 50 -9.17 -6.31 -0.95
N PRO A 51 -8.66 -7.34 -1.64
CA PRO A 51 -8.32 -8.59 -0.97
C PRO A 51 -7.16 -8.42 0.03
N LEU A 52 -6.26 -7.48 -0.19
CA LEU A 52 -5.18 -7.18 0.75
C LEU A 52 -5.67 -6.54 2.06
N LEU A 53 -6.83 -5.88 2.05
CA LEU A 53 -7.49 -5.34 3.23
C LEU A 53 -8.30 -6.41 3.97
N VAL A 54 -8.88 -7.38 3.24
CA VAL A 54 -9.76 -8.41 3.81
C VAL A 54 -8.98 -9.53 4.51
N TYR A 55 -7.82 -9.90 3.98
CA TYR A 55 -7.02 -11.02 4.48
C TYR A 55 -5.86 -10.55 5.37
N GLU A 56 -5.42 -11.40 6.28
CA GLU A 56 -4.25 -11.12 7.11
C GLU A 56 -2.95 -11.29 6.29
N VAL A 57 -2.56 -10.25 5.55
CA VAL A 57 -1.37 -10.29 4.68
C VAL A 57 -0.14 -9.68 5.38
N PRO A 58 0.98 -10.41 5.50
CA PRO A 58 2.21 -9.83 6.02
C PRO A 58 2.82 -8.87 5.00
N ILE A 59 3.36 -7.75 5.48
CA ILE A 59 3.96 -6.70 4.64
C ILE A 59 5.10 -7.21 3.71
N SER A 60 5.80 -8.27 4.09
CA SER A 60 6.85 -8.89 3.25
C SER A 60 6.31 -9.44 1.93
N THR A 61 5.07 -9.92 1.92
CA THR A 61 4.37 -10.36 0.70
C THR A 61 4.06 -9.15 -0.19
N ILE A 62 3.61 -8.05 0.41
CA ILE A 62 3.31 -6.80 -0.32
C ILE A 62 4.57 -6.24 -0.98
N GLU A 63 5.70 -6.26 -0.27
CA GLU A 63 7.00 -5.86 -0.83
C GLU A 63 7.44 -6.74 -2.02
N SER A 64 7.02 -8.02 -2.05
CA SER A 64 7.26 -8.89 -3.19
C SER A 64 6.38 -8.50 -4.39
N PHE A 65 5.12 -8.12 -4.14
CA PHE A 65 4.18 -7.67 -5.17
C PHE A 65 4.65 -6.34 -5.76
N GLU A 66 5.01 -5.38 -4.92
CA GLU A 66 5.50 -4.07 -5.34
C GLU A 66 6.78 -4.17 -6.17
N ARG A 67 7.73 -5.05 -5.82
CA ARG A 67 8.93 -5.28 -6.63
C ARG A 67 8.58 -5.72 -8.06
N ARG A 68 7.57 -6.58 -8.20
CA ARG A 68 7.10 -7.07 -9.50
C ARG A 68 6.39 -5.97 -10.28
N VAL A 69 5.45 -5.27 -9.65
CA VAL A 69 4.76 -4.11 -10.21
C VAL A 69 5.75 -3.04 -10.69
N SER A 70 6.74 -2.70 -9.86
CA SER A 70 7.77 -1.72 -10.18
C SER A 70 8.59 -2.12 -11.41
N LYS A 71 8.80 -3.41 -11.66
CA LYS A 71 9.48 -3.91 -12.87
C LYS A 71 8.64 -3.64 -14.12
N PHE A 72 7.33 -3.88 -14.07
CA PHE A 72 6.41 -3.58 -15.16
C PHE A 72 6.28 -2.08 -15.40
N LEU A 73 6.11 -1.28 -14.34
CA LEU A 73 6.01 0.18 -14.45
C LEU A 73 7.25 0.80 -15.09
N ARG A 74 8.45 0.39 -14.67
CA ARG A 74 9.71 0.86 -15.30
C ARG A 74 9.76 0.47 -16.79
N LYS A 75 9.36 -0.76 -17.13
CA LYS A 75 9.29 -1.23 -18.52
C LYS A 75 8.31 -0.40 -19.34
N TRP A 76 7.11 -0.15 -18.83
CA TRP A 76 6.06 0.58 -19.56
C TRP A 76 6.42 2.04 -19.76
N LEU A 77 7.03 2.68 -18.77
CA LEU A 77 7.39 4.09 -18.83
C LEU A 77 8.75 4.36 -19.49
N GLY A 78 9.48 3.31 -19.89
CA GLY A 78 10.82 3.44 -20.49
C GLY A 78 11.88 3.91 -19.49
N LEU A 79 11.68 3.68 -18.19
CA LEU A 79 12.59 4.11 -17.13
C LEU A 79 13.76 3.13 -16.97
N PRO A 80 14.96 3.60 -16.57
CA PRO A 80 16.09 2.72 -16.27
C PRO A 80 15.74 1.70 -15.19
N ARG A 81 16.23 0.46 -15.33
CA ARG A 81 16.03 -0.59 -14.30
C ARG A 81 16.66 -0.22 -12.95
N SER A 82 17.69 0.62 -12.96
CA SER A 82 18.37 1.15 -11.77
C SER A 82 17.59 2.25 -11.03
N LEU A 83 16.49 2.75 -11.60
CA LEU A 83 15.69 3.80 -10.97
C LEU A 83 15.17 3.34 -9.60
N SER A 84 15.48 4.10 -8.56
CA SER A 84 15.08 3.80 -7.19
C SER A 84 13.55 3.81 -7.05
N ILE A 85 13.05 3.01 -6.10
CA ILE A 85 11.62 2.96 -5.76
C ILE A 85 11.14 4.33 -5.24
N ILE A 86 12.01 5.01 -4.50
CA ILE A 86 11.76 6.38 -3.99
C ILE A 86 11.55 7.36 -5.15
N ALA A 87 12.36 7.29 -6.21
CA ALA A 87 12.18 8.13 -7.39
C ALA A 87 10.91 7.78 -8.19
N LEU A 88 10.47 6.52 -8.15
CA LEU A 88 9.29 6.05 -8.87
C LEU A 88 7.97 6.50 -8.21
N TYR A 89 7.88 6.41 -6.88
CA TYR A 89 6.65 6.66 -6.12
C TYR A 89 6.69 7.93 -5.25
N GLY A 90 7.85 8.55 -5.10
CA GLY A 90 8.02 9.65 -4.16
C GLY A 90 7.28 10.92 -4.58
N LYS A 91 6.52 11.49 -3.62
CA LYS A 91 5.71 12.71 -3.81
C LYS A 91 6.53 14.01 -3.72
N ASN A 92 7.70 13.94 -3.10
CA ASN A 92 8.57 15.10 -2.81
C ASN A 92 9.78 15.20 -3.75
N ASN A 93 9.85 14.37 -4.79
CA ASN A 93 10.94 14.43 -5.76
C ASN A 93 10.69 15.49 -6.83
N MET A 94 11.74 15.88 -7.55
CA MET A 94 11.63 16.74 -8.73
C MET A 94 10.72 16.14 -9.81
N LEU A 95 10.80 14.82 -10.01
CA LEU A 95 9.91 14.08 -10.90
C LEU A 95 8.75 13.49 -10.08
N LYS A 96 7.55 14.02 -10.27
CA LYS A 96 6.33 13.52 -9.61
C LYS A 96 5.51 12.72 -10.61
N LEU A 97 5.58 11.39 -10.49
CA LEU A 97 4.74 10.50 -11.28
C LEU A 97 3.40 10.29 -10.56
N PRO A 98 2.26 10.26 -11.27
CA PRO A 98 0.95 9.99 -10.67
C PRO A 98 0.76 8.49 -10.43
N ILE A 99 1.69 7.87 -9.70
CA ILE A 99 1.72 6.44 -9.44
C ILE A 99 1.91 6.23 -7.94
N SER A 100 0.97 5.51 -7.33
CA SER A 100 1.04 5.17 -5.91
C SER A 100 1.87 3.90 -5.70
N SER A 101 2.62 3.86 -4.60
CA SER A 101 3.25 2.61 -4.13
C SER A 101 2.19 1.70 -3.52
N LEU A 102 2.22 0.41 -3.90
CA LEU A 102 1.32 -0.59 -3.32
C LEU A 102 1.51 -0.73 -1.80
N ASN A 103 2.76 -0.63 -1.32
CA ASN A 103 3.08 -0.72 0.10
C ASN A 103 2.60 0.53 0.86
N GLU A 104 2.73 1.71 0.25
CA GLU A 104 2.16 2.94 0.85
C GLU A 104 0.64 2.83 0.98
N GLU A 105 -0.07 2.44 -0.09
CA GLU A 105 -1.53 2.30 -0.05
C GLU A 105 -1.97 1.22 0.96
N PHE A 106 -1.25 0.10 1.03
CA PHE A 106 -1.48 -0.93 2.04
C PHE A 106 -1.31 -0.42 3.47
N LYS A 107 -0.27 0.37 3.74
CA LYS A 107 -0.06 0.98 5.06
C LYS A 107 -1.17 1.97 5.38
N VAL A 108 -1.51 2.83 4.43
CA VAL A 108 -2.58 3.83 4.60
C VAL A 108 -3.91 3.12 4.90
N SER A 109 -4.27 2.08 4.16
CA SER A 109 -5.52 1.35 4.37
C SER A 109 -5.61 0.74 5.77
N HIS A 110 -4.55 0.09 6.25
CA HIS A 110 -4.53 -0.53 7.58
C HIS A 110 -4.43 0.50 8.71
N THR A 111 -3.71 1.61 8.53
CA THR A 111 -3.74 2.70 9.52
C THR A 111 -5.12 3.33 9.63
N ARG A 112 -5.83 3.47 8.50
CA ARG A 112 -7.21 3.96 8.47
C ARG A 112 -8.17 2.99 9.17
N GLU A 113 -7.98 1.70 8.96
CA GLU A 113 -8.75 0.65 9.65
C GLU A 113 -8.58 0.72 11.18
N VAL A 114 -7.34 0.87 11.67
CA VAL A 114 -7.06 1.07 13.10
C VAL A 114 -7.79 2.29 13.65
N LEU A 115 -7.68 3.43 12.97
CA LEU A 115 -8.36 4.66 13.38
C LEU A 115 -9.88 4.49 13.36
N GLN A 116 -10.41 3.81 12.35
CA GLN A 116 -11.86 3.56 12.23
C GLN A 116 -12.40 2.72 13.40
N TYR A 117 -11.64 1.73 13.89
CA TYR A 117 -12.04 0.97 15.07
C TYR A 117 -11.91 1.80 16.34
N ARG A 118 -10.78 2.49 16.54
CA ARG A 118 -10.50 3.29 17.74
C ARG A 118 -11.46 4.48 17.91
N GLU A 119 -11.76 5.17 16.80
CA GLU A 119 -12.59 6.38 16.77
C GLU A 119 -14.06 6.08 16.41
N SER A 120 -14.46 4.81 16.41
CA SER A 120 -15.84 4.41 16.14
C SER A 120 -16.82 5.05 17.13
N SER A 121 -17.89 5.65 16.62
CA SER A 121 -18.98 6.20 17.43
C SER A 121 -19.73 5.13 18.23
N ASP A 122 -19.68 3.86 17.82
CA ASP A 122 -20.27 2.75 18.57
C ASP A 122 -19.32 2.32 19.70
N PRO A 123 -19.70 2.46 20.98
CA PRO A 123 -18.88 2.05 22.12
C PRO A 123 -18.51 0.56 22.10
N LYS A 124 -19.35 -0.30 21.51
CA LYS A 124 -19.06 -1.74 21.42
C LYS A 124 -17.86 -2.00 20.52
N VAL A 125 -17.71 -1.21 19.45
CA VAL A 125 -16.62 -1.36 18.49
C VAL A 125 -15.34 -0.72 19.02
N SER A 126 -15.42 0.50 19.57
CA SER A 126 -14.25 1.20 20.10
C SER A 126 -13.65 0.52 21.33
N GLN A 127 -14.47 -0.11 22.17
CA GLN A 127 -14.01 -0.84 23.36
C GLN A 127 -13.65 -2.30 23.09
N ALA A 128 -13.94 -2.84 21.91
CA ALA A 128 -13.68 -4.25 21.58
C ALA A 128 -12.18 -4.59 21.51
N GLY A 129 -11.30 -3.60 21.40
CA GLY A 129 -9.85 -3.83 21.32
C GLY A 129 -9.43 -4.63 20.07
N ILE A 130 -10.12 -4.38 18.94
CA ILE A 130 -9.87 -5.07 17.67
C ILE A 130 -8.44 -4.77 17.21
N GLU A 131 -7.62 -5.81 17.08
CA GLU A 131 -6.25 -5.69 16.60
C GLU A 131 -6.17 -5.93 15.09
N VAL A 132 -5.70 -4.91 14.35
CA VAL A 132 -5.46 -5.00 12.92
C VAL A 132 -4.14 -5.72 12.64
N ARG A 133 -4.22 -6.95 12.14
CA ARG A 133 -3.08 -7.85 11.96
C ARG A 133 -2.37 -7.61 10.63
N THR A 134 -1.16 -7.07 10.70
CA THR A 134 -0.31 -6.71 9.53
C THR A 134 1.01 -7.49 9.47
N GLY A 135 1.11 -8.54 10.28
CA GLY A 135 2.29 -9.40 10.42
C GLY A 135 3.29 -8.92 11.49
N ARG A 136 4.53 -9.44 11.43
CA ARG A 136 5.56 -9.16 12.45
C ARG A 136 6.47 -7.97 12.13
N LYS A 137 6.69 -7.69 10.84
CA LYS A 137 7.67 -6.69 10.39
C LYS A 137 7.17 -5.25 10.53
N TRP A 138 5.86 -5.05 10.46
CA TRP A 138 5.24 -3.74 10.58
C TRP A 138 3.88 -3.91 11.26
N ARG A 139 3.54 -2.97 12.14
CA ARG A 139 2.29 -2.94 12.91
C ARG A 139 1.59 -1.61 12.69
N ALA A 140 0.34 -1.66 12.26
CA ALA A 140 -0.45 -0.47 11.96
C ALA A 140 -0.69 0.40 13.21
N ALA A 141 -1.02 -0.21 14.36
CA ALA A 141 -1.27 0.52 15.61
C ALA A 141 -0.04 1.33 16.07
N GLU A 142 1.13 0.70 16.11
CA GLU A 142 2.40 1.37 16.46
C GLU A 142 2.73 2.52 15.50
N ALA A 143 2.44 2.35 14.20
CA ALA A 143 2.64 3.39 13.21
C ALA A 143 1.69 4.60 13.41
N VAL A 144 0.44 4.36 13.82
CA VAL A 144 -0.53 5.40 14.18
C VAL A 144 -0.07 6.15 15.42
N ASP A 145 0.32 5.45 16.49
CA ASP A 145 0.78 6.09 17.73
C ASP A 145 2.05 6.93 17.52
N ALA A 146 2.98 6.44 16.69
CA ALA A 146 4.16 7.21 16.29
C ALA A 146 3.78 8.44 15.44
N ALA A 147 2.76 8.34 14.59
CA ALA A 147 2.26 9.48 13.82
C ALA A 147 1.58 10.53 14.71
N GLU A 148 0.70 10.12 15.63
CA GLU A 148 0.06 11.01 16.62
C GLU A 148 1.11 11.71 17.49
N SER A 149 2.13 10.98 17.94
CA SER A 149 3.21 11.54 18.77
C SER A 149 4.00 12.62 18.01
N ARG A 150 4.32 12.39 16.72
CA ARG A 150 4.97 13.40 15.87
C ARG A 150 4.09 14.63 15.67
N LEU A 151 2.78 14.45 15.49
CA LEU A 151 1.84 15.56 15.37
C LEU A 151 1.79 16.40 16.65
N ARG A 152 1.68 15.74 17.83
CA ARG A 152 1.72 16.42 19.13
C ARG A 152 3.01 17.19 19.34
N HIS A 153 4.15 16.57 19.00
CA HIS A 153 5.46 17.24 19.07
C HIS A 153 5.51 18.48 18.17
N ARG A 154 5.02 18.40 16.92
CA ARG A 154 4.97 19.54 15.99
C ARG A 154 4.10 20.67 16.54
N VAL A 155 2.98 20.35 17.18
CA VAL A 155 2.11 21.35 17.82
C VAL A 155 2.82 22.05 18.98
N LEU A 156 3.58 21.31 19.80
CA LEU A 156 4.30 21.87 20.95
C LEU A 156 5.49 22.74 20.57
N VAL A 157 6.27 22.34 19.56
CA VAL A 157 7.47 23.08 19.09
C VAL A 157 7.09 24.28 18.21
N GLY A 158 5.88 24.29 17.64
CA GLY A 158 5.43 25.29 16.66
C GLY A 158 6.14 25.13 15.31
N THR A 159 5.72 25.92 14.31
CA THR A 159 6.35 26.00 12.97
C THR A 159 7.69 26.74 12.97
N ALA A 160 8.36 26.87 14.11
CA ALA A 160 9.57 27.67 14.28
C ALA A 160 10.83 27.05 13.63
N GLY A 161 10.73 25.87 13.03
CA GLY A 161 11.84 25.16 12.37
C GLY A 161 11.77 25.07 10.85
N GLU A 162 10.73 25.63 10.19
CA GLU A 162 10.57 25.51 8.72
C GLU A 162 11.12 26.73 7.94
N GLU A 163 11.60 27.77 8.61
CA GLU A 163 12.10 29.02 7.99
C GLU A 163 13.63 29.11 7.84
N GLN A 164 14.39 28.05 8.18
CA GLN A 164 15.85 28.02 8.03
C GLN A 164 16.32 26.73 7.35
N ALA A 165 16.12 26.62 6.04
CA ALA A 165 16.92 25.78 5.13
C ALA A 165 16.73 26.19 3.67
#